data_AF-A0A366M668-F1
#
_entry.id   AF-A0A366M668-F1
#
_cell.length_a   1.000
_cell.length_b   1.000
_cell.length_c   1.000
_cell.angle_alpha   90.00
_cell.angle_beta   90.00
_cell.angle_gamma   90.00
#
_symmetry.space_group_name_H-M   'P 1'
#
loop_
_entity.id
_entity.type
_entity.pdbx_description
1 polymer ?
#
loop_
_entity_poly.entity_id
_entity_poly.type
_entity_poly.pdbx_seq_one_letter_code
_entity_poly.pdbx_strand_id
1 'polypeptide(L)'
;MYSHGTKGIARIKSWVQDLIGRADRELCMEEDEFAHRIGWTVTRTGFGSRCYRDPRFDRLKADRLHALAARDGREEREVPGNVAA
;
A
#
# COMPACT_ATOMS: atom_id res chain seq x y z
N MET A 1 0.54 23.21 -40.03
CA MET A 1 -0.86 23.26 -39.53
C MET A 1 -1.05 22.24 -38.42
N TYR A 2 -0.95 22.65 -37.16
CA TYR A 2 -1.39 21.87 -35.99
C TYR A 2 -1.48 22.83 -34.79
N SER A 3 -2.33 22.53 -33.80
CA SER A 3 -2.27 23.08 -32.42
C SER A 3 -3.28 24.17 -31.99
N HIS A 4 -4.49 24.23 -32.56
CA HIS A 4 -5.61 24.89 -31.86
C HIS A 4 -6.67 23.91 -31.29
N GLY A 5 -7.01 22.84 -32.02
CA GLY A 5 -7.98 21.83 -31.57
C GLY A 5 -7.48 20.90 -30.45
N THR A 6 -6.17 20.59 -30.41
CA THR A 6 -5.58 19.68 -29.41
C THR A 6 -5.57 20.26 -28.00
N LYS A 7 -5.42 21.59 -27.87
CA LYS A 7 -5.40 22.30 -26.57
C LYS A 7 -6.77 22.30 -25.89
N GLY A 8 -7.85 22.41 -26.67
CA GLY A 8 -9.23 22.34 -26.15
C GLY A 8 -9.56 20.96 -25.59
N ILE A 9 -9.22 19.90 -26.35
CA ILE A 9 -9.41 18.51 -25.91
C ILE A 9 -8.58 18.20 -24.65
N ALA A 10 -7.34 18.69 -24.58
CA ALA A 10 -6.50 18.52 -23.40
C ALA A 10 -7.12 19.18 -22.14
N ARG A 11 -7.67 20.39 -22.28
CA ARG A 11 -8.39 21.09 -21.19
C ARG A 11 -9.61 20.31 -20.72
N ILE A 12 -10.44 19.82 -21.65
CA ILE A 12 -11.62 19.02 -21.32
C ILE A 12 -11.23 17.73 -20.59
N LYS A 13 -10.19 17.02 -21.07
CA LYS A 13 -9.68 15.81 -20.40
C LYS A 13 -9.21 16.12 -18.98
N SER A 14 -8.47 17.20 -18.77
CA SER A 14 -8.03 17.63 -17.43
C SER A 14 -9.23 17.89 -16.52
N TRP A 15 -10.23 18.62 -17.02
CA TRP A 15 -11.43 18.94 -16.25
C TRP A 15 -12.21 17.69 -15.85
N VAL A 16 -12.37 16.72 -16.75
CA VAL A 16 -13.00 15.43 -16.44
C VAL A 16 -12.21 14.65 -15.39
N GLN A 17 -10.87 14.64 -15.49
CA GLN A 17 -10.02 13.98 -14.49
C GLN A 17 -10.13 14.64 -13.11
N ASP A 18 -10.21 15.97 -13.05
CA ASP A 18 -10.42 16.71 -11.80
C ASP A 18 -11.79 16.44 -11.18
N LEU A 19 -12.83 16.28 -12.00
CA LEU A 19 -14.16 15.88 -11.54
C LEU A 19 -14.15 14.47 -10.97
N ILE A 20 -13.56 13.51 -11.70
CA ILE A 20 -13.42 12.13 -11.22
C ILE A 20 -12.65 12.11 -9.90
N GLY A 21 -11.54 12.86 -9.80
CA GLY A 21 -10.76 12.94 -8.57
C GLY A 21 -11.48 13.63 -7.40
N ARG A 22 -12.46 14.49 -7.66
CA ARG A 22 -13.32 15.07 -6.61
C ARG A 22 -14.39 14.08 -6.16
N ALA A 23 -15.14 13.51 -7.10
CA ALA A 23 -16.15 12.51 -6.81
C ALA A 23 -15.56 11.30 -6.07
N ASP A 24 -14.37 10.87 -6.48
CA ASP A 24 -13.64 9.78 -5.83
C ASP A 24 -13.30 10.09 -4.37
N ARG A 25 -12.82 11.31 -4.08
CA ARG A 25 -12.49 11.73 -2.71
C ARG A 25 -13.73 11.88 -1.84
N GLU A 26 -14.79 12.45 -2.39
CA GLU A 26 -16.07 12.63 -1.68
C GLU A 26 -16.71 11.28 -1.33
N LEU A 27 -16.64 10.31 -2.25
CA LEU A 27 -17.17 8.96 -2.05
C LEU A 27 -16.51 8.19 -0.90
N CYS A 28 -15.22 8.43 -0.62
CA CYS A 28 -14.47 7.68 0.40
C CYS A 28 -14.04 8.55 1.60
N MET A 29 -14.60 9.76 1.71
CA MET A 29 -14.14 10.76 2.68
C MET A 29 -14.27 10.24 4.12
N GLU A 30 -15.40 9.65 4.46
CA GLU A 30 -15.68 9.21 5.83
C GLU A 30 -14.76 8.05 6.25
N GLU A 31 -14.55 7.07 5.38
CA GLU A 31 -13.69 5.94 5.64
C GLU A 31 -12.21 6.34 5.70
N ASP A 32 -11.77 7.23 4.81
CA ASP A 32 -10.41 7.76 4.80
C ASP A 32 -10.14 8.57 6.08
N GLU A 33 -11.08 9.42 6.50
CA GLU A 33 -10.99 10.18 7.75
C GLU A 33 -10.95 9.27 8.98
N PHE A 34 -11.79 8.24 9.00
CA PHE A 34 -11.77 7.25 10.09
C PHE A 34 -10.43 6.54 10.16
N ALA A 35 -9.93 6.05 9.02
CA ALA A 35 -8.63 5.37 8.93
C ALA A 35 -7.49 6.28 9.42
N HIS A 36 -7.45 7.54 8.98
CA HIS A 36 -6.45 8.50 9.44
C HIS A 36 -6.57 8.78 10.94
N ARG A 37 -7.79 8.91 11.47
CA ARG A 37 -8.04 9.15 12.90
C ARG A 37 -7.50 8.02 13.78
N ILE A 38 -7.58 6.78 13.31
CA ILE A 38 -7.04 5.61 14.03
C ILE A 38 -5.58 5.30 13.70
N GLY A 39 -4.92 6.16 12.92
CA GLY A 39 -3.49 6.05 12.59
C GLY A 39 -3.18 5.01 11.50
N TRP A 40 -4.16 4.65 10.68
CA TRP A 40 -3.96 3.79 9.52
C TRP A 40 -3.45 4.58 8.31
N THR A 41 -2.77 3.88 7.42
CA THR A 41 -2.37 4.43 6.11
C THR A 41 -3.38 4.03 5.04
N VAL A 42 -3.74 4.98 4.19
CA VAL A 42 -4.68 4.79 3.07
C VAL A 42 -3.93 4.91 1.76
N THR A 43 -4.11 3.95 0.86
CA THR A 43 -3.57 4.00 -0.52
C THR A 43 -4.71 3.88 -1.51
N ARG A 44 -4.84 4.85 -2.42
CA ARG A 44 -5.81 4.78 -3.51
C ARG A 44 -5.35 3.74 -4.54
N THR A 45 -6.22 2.78 -4.83
CA THR A 45 -5.97 1.69 -5.79
C THR A 45 -6.83 1.79 -7.06
N GLY A 46 -7.85 2.65 -7.06
CA GLY A 46 -8.72 2.91 -8.20
C GLY A 46 -9.78 3.96 -7.86
N PHE A 47 -10.77 4.16 -8.75
CA PHE A 47 -11.97 4.93 -8.40
C PHE A 47 -12.82 4.14 -7.40
N GLY A 48 -13.21 4.76 -6.28
CA GLY A 48 -13.90 4.12 -5.16
C GLY A 48 -13.16 2.97 -4.47
N SER A 49 -11.90 2.72 -4.82
CA SER A 49 -11.11 1.58 -4.32
C SER A 49 -9.90 2.05 -3.52
N ARG A 50 -9.80 1.58 -2.27
CA ARG A 50 -8.79 1.94 -1.24
C ARG A 50 -8.18 0.68 -0.67
N CYS A 51 -6.88 0.74 -0.37
CA CYS A 51 -6.21 -0.19 0.51
C CYS A 51 -5.95 0.50 1.85
N TYR A 52 -6.55 -0.03 2.91
CA TYR A 52 -6.34 0.42 4.28
C TYR A 52 -5.32 -0.49 4.97
N ARG A 53 -4.32 0.12 5.59
CA ARG A 53 -3.23 -0.63 6.25
C ARG A 53 -3.04 -0.14 7.68
N ASP A 54 -3.23 -1.06 8.61
CA ASP A 54 -2.94 -0.88 10.04
C ASP A 54 -1.45 -1.17 10.32
N PRO A 55 -0.68 -0.18 10.81
CA PRO A 55 0.73 -0.37 11.18
C PRO A 55 0.98 -1.47 12.22
N ARG A 56 -0.03 -1.87 12.99
CA ARG A 56 0.07 -2.96 13.97
C ARG A 56 0.29 -4.31 13.29
N PHE A 57 -0.36 -4.57 12.15
CA PHE A 57 -0.13 -5.81 11.39
C PHE A 57 1.27 -5.84 10.76
N ASP A 58 1.83 -4.67 10.40
CA ASP A 58 3.20 -4.59 9.91
C ASP A 58 4.22 -5.01 10.96
N ARG A 59 4.02 -4.57 12.21
CA ARG A 59 4.85 -4.99 13.35
C ARG A 59 4.74 -6.49 13.60
N LEU A 60 3.52 -7.03 13.66
CA LEU A 60 3.30 -8.47 13.81
C LEU A 60 3.96 -9.28 12.70
N LYS A 61 3.92 -8.79 11.46
CA LYS A 61 4.62 -9.42 10.34
C LYS A 61 6.13 -9.38 10.51
N ALA A 62 6.69 -8.25 10.94
CA ALA A 62 8.12 -8.11 11.21
C ALA A 62 8.57 -9.06 12.35
N ASP A 63 7.84 -9.09 13.45
CA ASP A 63 8.13 -9.97 14.59
C ASP A 63 8.08 -11.45 14.18
N ARG A 64 7.09 -11.83 13.37
CA ARG A 64 6.99 -13.19 12.82
C ARG A 64 8.19 -13.53 11.93
N LEU A 65 8.63 -12.60 11.09
CA LEU A 65 9.79 -12.80 10.22
C LEU A 65 11.09 -12.94 11.03
N HIS A 66 11.28 -12.11 12.06
CA HIS A 66 12.40 -12.25 13.00
C HIS A 66 12.40 -13.59 13.72
N ALA A 67 11.22 -14.05 14.18
CA ALA A 67 11.09 -15.34 14.84
C ALA A 67 11.42 -16.52 13.91
N LEU A 68 11.01 -16.45 12.63
CA LEU A 68 11.34 -17.48 11.64
C LEU A 68 12.85 -17.50 11.34
N ALA A 69 13.47 -16.34 11.13
CA ALA A 69 14.91 -16.24 10.90
C ALA A 69 15.74 -16.77 12.09
N ALA A 70 15.28 -16.54 13.33
CA ALA A 70 15.91 -17.07 14.54
C ALA A 70 15.74 -18.59 14.72
N ARG A 71 14.82 -19.24 13.98
CA ARG A 71 14.68 -20.71 13.95
C ARG A 71 15.61 -21.31 12.91
N ASP A 72 15.62 -20.73 11.71
CA ASP A 72 16.52 -21.13 10.61
C ASP A 72 17.99 -21.08 11.04
N GLY A 73 18.40 -19.96 11.68
CA GLY A 73 19.76 -19.80 12.19
C GLY A 73 20.11 -20.64 13.43
N ARG A 74 19.13 -21.28 14.09
CA ARG A 74 19.36 -22.29 15.14
C ARG A 74 19.51 -23.68 14.54
N GLU A 75 18.72 -24.00 13.53
CA GLU A 75 18.78 -25.28 12.81
C GLU A 75 20.14 -25.46 12.09
N GLU A 76 20.72 -24.37 11.57
CA GLU A 76 22.06 -24.38 10.96
C GLU A 76 23.22 -24.60 11.96
N ARG A 77 22.99 -24.31 13.26
CA ARG A 77 23.98 -24.50 14.34
C ARG A 77 23.90 -25.87 15.01
N GLU A 78 22.82 -26.62 14.81
CA GLU A 78 22.59 -27.94 15.42
C GLU A 78 22.98 -29.11 14.49
N VAL A 79 23.86 -28.91 13.50
CA VAL A 79 24.48 -30.05 12.78
C VAL A 79 25.53 -30.68 13.72
N PRO A 80 25.30 -31.87 14.29
CA PRO A 80 26.31 -32.52 15.10
C PRO A 80 27.42 -32.98 14.15
N GLY A 81 28.62 -32.43 14.32
CA GLY A 81 29.81 -32.95 13.68
C GLY A 81 29.94 -34.43 14.04
N ASN A 82 29.74 -35.30 13.06
CA ASN A 82 29.88 -36.74 13.22
C ASN A 82 31.36 -37.03 13.47
N VAL A 83 31.75 -37.20 14.74
CA VAL A 83 33.10 -37.61 15.12
C VAL A 83 33.24 -39.09 14.79
N ALA A 84 33.79 -39.37 13.61
CA ALA A 84 34.34 -40.66 13.28
C ALA A 84 35.80 -40.70 13.73
N ALA A 85 36.10 -41.46 14.79
CA ALA A 85 37.41 -42.02 15.11
C ALA A 85 37.22 -43.26 15.98
#